data_AF-A0AAC8THN5-F1
#
_entry.id   AF-A0AAC8THN5-F1
#
_cell.length_a   1.000
_cell.length_b   1.000
_cell.length_c   1.000
_cell.angle_alpha   90.00
_cell.angle_beta   90.00
_cell.angle_gamma   90.00
#
_symmetry.space_group_name_H-M   'P 1'
#
loop_
_entity.id
_entity.type
_entity.pdbx_description
1 polymer ?
#
loop_
_entity_poly.entity_id
_entity_poly.type
_entity_poly.pdbx_seq_one_letter_code
_entity_poly.pdbx_strand_id
1 'polypeptide(L)'
;MLFDWLRKKKTPKKPERPTDPLAAFDQLIEDLERQGAEIRKSAATLLALRGDLARSEDRYVKRLEELAKRQSLADEQGEGKISATLARDRLQAESLLSTTRESLVRAEQDGKLLLEAAAELGNRVAELRIERESASARLAVGGLVSTALQEQVERFEKVLAVDAARDEVERAHALADIYREERGETVKPG
;
A
#
# COMPACT_ATOMS: atom_id res chain seq x y z
N MET A 1 -25.69 50.89 -24.55
CA MET A 1 -24.76 51.01 -25.69
C MET A 1 -23.42 51.37 -25.07
N LEU A 2 -22.34 50.60 -25.08
CA LEU A 2 -21.92 49.52 -25.97
C LEU A 2 -20.57 49.01 -25.39
N PHE A 3 -20.30 47.70 -25.48
CA PHE A 3 -18.98 47.04 -25.35
C PHE A 3 -18.35 46.92 -23.95
N ASP A 4 -18.58 45.81 -23.26
CA ASP A 4 -17.82 44.53 -23.35
C ASP A 4 -16.76 44.46 -22.24
N TRP A 5 -17.04 43.86 -21.08
CA TRP A 5 -17.21 42.41 -20.93
C TRP A 5 -16.08 41.58 -21.57
N LEU A 6 -14.84 42.06 -21.51
CA LEU A 6 -13.66 41.19 -21.61
C LEU A 6 -13.51 40.36 -20.33
N ARG A 7 -14.40 39.37 -20.24
CA ARG A 7 -14.20 38.05 -19.67
C ARG A 7 -12.71 37.71 -19.63
N LYS A 8 -12.14 37.65 -18.41
CA LYS A 8 -11.04 36.73 -18.10
C LYS A 8 -11.50 35.33 -18.52
N LYS A 9 -11.14 34.92 -19.74
CA LYS A 9 -11.21 33.53 -20.17
C LYS A 9 -10.30 32.74 -19.24
N LYS A 10 -10.85 32.21 -18.14
CA LYS A 10 -10.30 31.02 -17.50
C LYS A 10 -10.31 29.96 -18.60
N THR A 11 -9.14 29.73 -19.19
CA THR A 11 -8.87 28.55 -20.00
C THR A 11 -9.41 27.35 -19.22
N PRO A 12 -10.24 26.48 -19.84
CA PRO A 12 -10.65 25.26 -19.17
C PRO A 12 -9.39 24.52 -18.76
N LYS A 13 -9.20 24.36 -17.45
CA LYS A 13 -8.16 23.49 -16.89
C LYS A 13 -8.32 22.17 -17.64
N LYS A 14 -7.30 21.74 -18.39
CA LYS A 14 -7.27 20.39 -18.95
C LYS A 14 -7.67 19.43 -17.83
N PRO A 15 -8.54 18.43 -18.08
CA PRO A 15 -8.87 17.46 -17.04
C PRO A 15 -7.55 16.94 -16.47
N GLU A 16 -7.35 17.14 -15.16
CA GLU A 16 -6.25 16.51 -14.45
C GLU A 16 -6.32 15.03 -14.80
N ARG A 17 -5.21 14.48 -15.33
CA ARG A 17 -5.14 13.06 -15.70
C ARG A 17 -5.72 12.26 -14.54
N PRO A 18 -6.56 11.25 -14.79
CA PRO A 18 -7.04 10.40 -13.72
C PRO A 18 -5.83 9.91 -12.94
N THR A 19 -5.79 10.21 -11.64
CA THR A 19 -4.77 9.72 -10.71
C THR A 19 -4.62 8.24 -10.98
N ASP A 20 -3.42 7.79 -11.37
CA ASP A 20 -3.19 6.39 -11.70
C ASP A 20 -3.62 5.55 -10.50
N PRO A 21 -4.72 4.78 -10.61
CA PRO A 21 -5.28 4.07 -9.47
C PRO A 21 -4.33 2.97 -8.99
N LEU A 22 -3.43 2.47 -9.85
CA LEU A 22 -2.40 1.51 -9.47
C LEU A 22 -1.30 2.18 -8.64
N ALA A 23 -0.98 3.45 -8.91
CA ALA A 23 0.02 4.19 -8.13
C ALA A 23 -0.40 4.36 -6.66
N ALA A 24 -1.71 4.47 -6.39
CA ALA A 24 -2.22 4.51 -5.01
C ALA A 24 -2.01 3.18 -4.28
N PHE A 25 -2.21 2.04 -4.94
CA PHE A 25 -1.88 0.72 -4.38
C PHE A 25 -0.39 0.58 -4.14
N ASP A 26 0.44 0.94 -5.14
CA ASP A 26 1.89 0.81 -5.07
C ASP A 26 2.45 1.65 -3.90
N GLN A 27 1.96 2.88 -3.70
CA GLN A 27 2.36 3.72 -2.58
C GLN A 27 1.91 3.16 -1.22
N LEU A 28 0.68 2.66 -1.11
CA LEU A 28 0.19 2.05 0.12
C LEU A 28 0.97 0.78 0.49
N ILE A 29 1.29 -0.05 -0.50
CA ILE A 29 2.11 -1.25 -0.32
C ILE A 29 3.49 -0.85 0.20
N GLU A 30 4.16 0.12 -0.43
CA GLU A 30 5.48 0.59 -0.02
C GLU A 30 5.48 1.12 1.43
N ASP A 31 4.47 1.91 1.80
CA ASP A 31 4.35 2.44 3.16
C ASP A 31 4.15 1.32 4.20
N LEU A 32 3.32 0.33 3.91
CA LEU A 32 3.11 -0.82 4.80
C LEU A 32 4.35 -1.71 4.89
N GLU A 33 5.09 -1.90 3.80
CA GLU A 33 6.35 -2.63 3.81
C GLU A 33 7.42 -1.94 4.65
N ARG A 34 7.51 -0.61 4.54
CA ARG A 34 8.39 0.21 5.37
C ARG A 34 8.02 0.13 6.85
N GLN A 35 6.73 0.25 7.18
CA GLN A 35 6.25 0.09 8.55
C GLN A 35 6.56 -1.32 9.09
N GLY A 36 6.28 -2.36 8.30
CA GLY A 36 6.60 -3.73 8.67
C GLY A 36 8.10 -3.96 8.89
N ALA A 37 8.96 -3.31 8.11
CA ALA A 37 10.41 -3.37 8.30
C ALA A 37 10.85 -2.74 9.64
N GLU A 38 10.32 -1.58 10.00
CA GLU A 38 10.60 -0.93 11.29
C GLU A 38 10.08 -1.74 12.48
N ILE A 39 8.91 -2.37 12.35
CA ILE A 39 8.38 -3.28 13.38
C ILE A 39 9.29 -4.50 13.54
N ARG A 40 9.71 -5.14 12.44
CA ARG A 40 10.65 -6.29 12.51
C ARG A 40 11.98 -5.90 13.13
N LYS A 41 12.50 -4.73 12.82
CA LYS A 41 13.71 -4.18 13.44
C LYS A 41 13.52 -4.01 14.94
N SER A 42 12.39 -3.43 15.36
CA SER A 42 12.05 -3.25 16.78
C SER A 42 11.92 -4.61 17.49
N ALA A 43 11.25 -5.58 16.88
CA ALA A 43 11.17 -6.94 17.39
C ALA A 43 12.55 -7.60 17.55
N ALA A 44 13.46 -7.41 16.58
CA ALA A 44 14.83 -7.90 16.67
C ALA A 44 15.60 -7.26 17.84
N THR A 45 15.40 -5.96 18.11
CA THR A 45 16.02 -5.31 19.27
C THR A 45 15.49 -5.86 20.60
N LEU A 46 14.19 -6.16 20.70
CA LEU A 46 13.62 -6.81 21.89
C LEU A 46 14.13 -8.24 22.06
N LEU A 47 14.34 -8.98 20.96
CA LEU A 47 14.93 -10.31 21.01
C LEU A 47 16.37 -10.28 21.55
N ALA A 48 17.16 -9.29 21.12
CA ALA A 48 18.50 -9.08 21.65
C ALA A 48 18.47 -8.73 23.14
N LEU A 49 17.60 -7.79 23.54
CA LEU A 49 17.39 -7.41 24.93
C LEU A 49 16.97 -8.60 25.80
N ARG A 50 16.05 -9.44 25.32
CA ARG A 50 15.64 -10.68 25.99
C ARG A 50 16.84 -11.59 26.25
N GLY A 51 17.73 -11.73 25.27
CA GLY A 51 18.97 -12.51 25.42
C GLY A 51 19.90 -11.95 26.49
N ASP A 52 20.06 -10.63 26.57
CA ASP A 52 20.86 -9.97 27.61
C ASP A 52 20.23 -10.12 29.00
N LEU A 53 18.91 -9.94 29.10
CA LEU A 53 18.15 -10.10 30.33
C LEU A 53 18.23 -11.54 30.86
N ALA A 54 18.04 -12.55 30.01
CA ALA A 54 18.16 -13.95 30.39
C ALA A 54 19.57 -14.30 30.90
N ARG A 55 20.62 -13.77 30.25
CA ARG A 55 22.00 -13.92 30.75
C ARG A 55 22.20 -13.23 32.09
N SER A 56 21.58 -12.08 32.31
CA SER A 56 21.67 -11.37 33.59
C SER A 56 20.91 -12.10 34.71
N GLU A 57 19.76 -12.69 34.40
CA GLU A 57 19.00 -13.53 35.33
C GLU A 57 19.85 -14.71 35.82
N ASP A 58 20.47 -15.46 34.90
CA ASP A 58 21.36 -16.58 35.23
C ASP A 58 22.55 -16.13 36.11
N ARG A 59 23.15 -14.97 35.81
CA ARG A 59 24.22 -14.41 36.65
C ARG A 59 23.74 -14.07 38.06
N TYR A 60 22.55 -13.49 38.21
CA TYR A 60 22.02 -13.16 39.53
C TYR A 60 21.61 -14.40 40.32
N VAL A 61 21.04 -15.41 39.67
CA VAL A 61 20.73 -16.71 40.30
C VAL A 61 22.01 -17.34 40.85
N LYS A 62 23.07 -17.45 40.03
CA LYS A 62 24.38 -17.98 40.47
C LYS A 62 24.99 -17.17 41.60
N ARG A 63 24.89 -15.83 41.53
CA ARG A 63 25.38 -14.95 42.60
C ARG A 63 24.63 -15.17 43.91
N LEU A 64 23.32 -15.38 43.87
CA LEU A 64 22.53 -15.66 45.06
C LEU A 64 22.90 -16.99 45.70
N GLU A 65 23.12 -18.03 44.89
CA GLU A 65 23.61 -19.32 45.38
C GLU A 65 24.99 -19.20 46.04
N GLU A 66 25.89 -18.41 45.45
CA GLU A 66 27.21 -18.16 46.00
C GLU A 66 27.15 -17.36 47.31
N LEU A 67 26.35 -16.29 47.36
CA LEU A 67 26.13 -15.49 48.57
C LEU A 67 25.55 -16.34 49.69
N ALA A 68 24.59 -17.23 49.39
CA ALA A 68 24.01 -18.14 50.37
C ALA A 68 25.06 -19.10 50.96
N LYS A 69 25.93 -19.69 50.13
CA LYS A 69 27.03 -20.56 50.60
C LYS A 69 28.06 -19.80 51.45
N ARG A 70 28.41 -18.58 51.04
CA ARG A 70 29.35 -17.74 51.82
C ARG A 70 28.75 -17.31 53.15
N GLN A 71 27.45 -17.01 53.17
CA GLN A 71 26.74 -16.62 54.38
C GLN A 71 26.70 -17.77 55.39
N SER A 72 26.38 -18.99 54.95
CA SER A 72 26.36 -20.15 55.85
C SER A 72 27.74 -20.43 56.47
N LEU A 73 28.82 -20.30 55.69
CA LEU A 73 30.19 -20.45 56.19
C LEU A 73 30.55 -19.37 57.23
N ALA A 74 30.17 -18.11 56.97
CA ALA A 74 30.41 -17.01 57.92
C ALA A 74 29.63 -17.21 59.22
N ASP A 75 28.40 -17.72 59.14
CA ASP A 75 27.58 -18.05 60.31
C ASP A 75 28.20 -19.19 61.13
N GLU A 76 28.68 -20.26 60.47
CA GLU A 76 29.39 -21.38 61.12
C GLU A 76 30.68 -20.94 61.82
N GLN A 77 31.38 -19.95 61.27
CA GLN A 77 32.63 -19.40 61.82
C GLN A 77 32.41 -18.30 62.87
N GLY A 78 31.15 -17.90 63.12
CA GLY A 78 30.81 -16.83 64.08
C GLY A 78 31.16 -15.42 63.58
N GLU A 79 31.37 -15.24 62.27
CA GLU A 79 31.74 -13.97 61.64
C GLU A 79 30.52 -13.06 61.38
N GLY A 80 29.82 -12.67 62.45
CA GLY A 80 28.53 -11.97 62.35
C GLY A 80 28.54 -10.68 61.51
N LYS A 81 29.66 -9.93 61.46
CA LYS A 81 29.80 -8.74 60.60
C LYS A 81 29.83 -9.09 59.11
N ILE A 82 30.49 -10.18 58.75
CA ILE A 82 30.59 -10.65 57.36
C ILE A 82 29.24 -11.21 56.94
N SER A 83 28.60 -12.04 57.78
CA SER A 83 27.24 -12.53 57.54
C SER A 83 26.22 -11.39 57.31
N ALA A 84 26.24 -10.34 58.15
CA ALA A 84 25.36 -9.18 57.97
C ALA A 84 25.60 -8.42 56.66
N THR A 85 26.84 -8.38 56.19
CA THR A 85 27.19 -7.74 54.90
C THR A 85 26.70 -8.59 53.73
N LEU A 86 26.93 -9.91 53.77
CA LEU A 86 26.45 -10.87 52.77
C LEU A 86 24.92 -10.89 52.68
N ALA A 87 24.22 -10.73 53.80
CA ALA A 87 22.76 -10.60 53.82
C ALA A 87 22.27 -9.35 53.07
N ARG A 88 22.95 -8.21 53.18
CA ARG A 88 22.62 -7.00 52.41
C ARG A 88 22.87 -7.19 50.92
N ASP A 89 24.02 -7.77 50.57
CA ASP A 89 24.37 -8.07 49.17
C ASP A 89 23.35 -9.03 48.54
N ARG A 90 22.86 -10.00 49.32
CA ARG A 90 21.81 -10.93 48.91
C ARG A 90 20.51 -10.19 48.62
N LEU A 91 20.04 -9.33 49.53
CA LEU A 91 18.83 -8.53 49.32
C LEU A 91 18.94 -7.65 48.05
N GLN A 92 20.11 -7.06 47.80
CA GLN A 92 20.36 -6.31 46.58
C GLN A 92 20.28 -7.19 45.33
N ALA A 93 20.92 -8.36 45.35
CA ALA A 93 20.88 -9.31 44.24
C ALA A 93 19.46 -9.88 44.00
N GLU A 94 18.67 -10.11 45.04
CA GLU A 94 17.26 -10.51 44.94
C GLU A 94 16.42 -9.41 44.27
N SER A 95 16.62 -8.15 44.64
CA SER A 95 15.94 -7.01 44.01
C SER A 95 16.28 -6.88 42.51
N LEU A 96 17.57 -7.03 42.18
CA LEU A 96 18.03 -7.02 40.78
C LEU A 96 17.48 -8.20 39.99
N LEU A 97 17.41 -9.39 40.59
CA LEU A 97 16.80 -10.56 39.97
C LEU A 97 15.31 -10.34 39.69
N SER A 98 14.57 -9.81 40.67
CA SER A 98 13.13 -9.51 40.53
C SER A 98 12.87 -8.55 39.37
N THR A 99 13.56 -7.42 39.35
CA THR A 99 13.42 -6.40 38.30
C THR A 99 13.85 -6.91 36.92
N THR A 100 14.88 -7.77 36.86
CA THR A 100 15.31 -8.42 35.62
C THR A 100 14.22 -9.36 35.09
N ARG A 101 13.60 -10.17 35.94
CA ARG A 101 12.50 -11.07 35.56
C ARG A 101 11.28 -10.31 35.07
N GLU A 102 10.90 -9.24 35.75
CA GLU A 102 9.81 -8.37 35.29
C GLU A 102 10.11 -7.77 33.91
N SER A 103 11.35 -7.32 33.69
CA SER A 103 11.78 -6.78 32.40
C SER A 103 11.79 -7.84 31.31
N LEU A 104 12.18 -9.08 31.64
CA LEU A 104 12.17 -10.21 30.72
C LEU A 104 10.75 -10.54 30.26
N VAL A 105 9.80 -10.63 31.21
CA VAL A 105 8.39 -10.88 30.90
C VAL A 105 7.81 -9.79 30.00
N ARG A 106 8.11 -8.51 30.28
CA ARG A 106 7.68 -7.40 29.42
C ARG A 106 8.30 -7.49 28.03
N ALA A 107 9.60 -7.73 27.92
CA ALA A 107 10.28 -7.86 26.62
C ALA A 107 9.72 -9.04 25.79
N GLU A 108 9.31 -10.13 26.44
CA GLU A 108 8.65 -11.26 25.78
C GLU A 108 7.24 -10.92 25.29
N GLN A 109 6.44 -10.23 26.11
CA GLN A 109 5.10 -9.79 25.75
C GLN A 109 5.13 -8.78 24.60
N ASP A 110 5.96 -7.74 24.72
CA ASP A 110 6.13 -6.71 23.69
C ASP A 110 6.69 -7.32 22.40
N GLY A 111 7.66 -8.22 22.52
CA GLY A 111 8.23 -8.94 21.38
C GLY A 111 7.18 -9.75 20.62
N LYS A 112 6.29 -10.44 21.34
CA LYS A 112 5.18 -11.19 20.74
C LYS A 112 4.23 -10.26 19.99
N LEU A 113 3.82 -9.15 20.60
CA LEU A 113 2.93 -8.17 19.97
C LEU A 113 3.52 -7.58 18.68
N LEU A 114 4.82 -7.25 18.68
CA LEU A 114 5.48 -6.73 17.48
C LEU A 114 5.56 -7.78 16.37
N LEU A 115 5.80 -9.04 16.70
CA LEU A 115 5.83 -10.12 15.70
C LEU A 115 4.44 -10.39 15.12
N GLU A 116 3.39 -10.35 15.94
CA GLU A 116 2.00 -10.44 15.49
C GLU A 116 1.65 -9.27 14.55
N ALA A 117 1.94 -8.04 14.95
CA ALA A 117 1.73 -6.86 14.11
C ALA A 117 2.51 -6.91 12.78
N ALA A 118 3.76 -7.40 12.80
CA ALA A 118 4.55 -7.58 11.59
C ALA A 118 3.94 -8.63 10.64
N ALA A 119 3.38 -9.71 11.19
CA ALA A 119 2.71 -10.75 10.42
C ALA A 119 1.41 -10.24 9.80
N GLU A 120 0.60 -9.50 10.56
CA GLU A 120 -0.64 -8.86 10.07
C GLU A 120 -0.36 -7.89 8.92
N LEU A 121 0.65 -7.02 9.05
CA LEU A 121 1.06 -6.12 7.96
C LEU A 121 1.55 -6.90 6.73
N GLY A 122 2.30 -7.99 6.94
CA GLY A 122 2.75 -8.86 5.85
C GLY A 122 1.58 -9.48 5.07
N ASN A 123 0.56 -9.97 5.79
CA ASN A 123 -0.66 -10.50 5.17
C ASN A 123 -1.40 -9.40 4.40
N ARG A 124 -1.54 -8.21 4.99
CA ARG A 124 -2.23 -7.10 4.32
C ARG A 124 -1.52 -6.64 3.05
N VAL A 125 -0.19 -6.61 3.05
CA VAL A 125 0.61 -6.34 1.84
C VAL A 125 0.37 -7.41 0.77
N ALA A 126 0.31 -8.69 1.15
CA ALA A 126 0.02 -9.77 0.22
C ALA A 126 -1.37 -9.64 -0.41
N GLU A 127 -2.40 -9.33 0.39
CA GLU A 127 -3.75 -9.05 -0.09
C GLU A 127 -3.77 -7.87 -1.07
N LEU A 128 -3.15 -6.75 -0.70
CA LEU A 128 -3.10 -5.56 -1.56
C LEU A 128 -2.39 -5.81 -2.89
N ARG A 129 -1.38 -6.68 -2.92
CA ARG A 129 -0.72 -7.09 -4.17
C ARG A 129 -1.68 -7.85 -5.09
N ILE A 130 -2.47 -8.77 -4.53
CA ILE A 130 -3.49 -9.51 -5.28
C ILE A 130 -4.58 -8.55 -5.80
N GLU A 131 -5.04 -7.63 -4.96
CA GLU A 131 -6.03 -6.61 -5.34
C GLU A 131 -5.48 -5.71 -6.47
N ARG A 132 -4.21 -5.27 -6.35
CA ARG A 132 -3.51 -4.46 -7.34
C ARG A 132 -3.33 -5.18 -8.67
N GLU A 133 -2.99 -6.46 -8.65
CA GLU A 133 -2.92 -7.30 -9.85
C GLU A 133 -4.29 -7.44 -10.53
N SER A 134 -5.34 -7.70 -9.75
CA SER A 134 -6.73 -7.76 -10.23
C SER A 134 -7.18 -6.43 -10.85
N ALA A 135 -6.87 -5.30 -10.20
CA ALA A 135 -7.16 -3.97 -10.70
C ALA A 135 -6.42 -3.69 -12.02
N SER A 136 -5.14 -4.06 -12.10
CA SER A 136 -4.34 -3.93 -13.31
C SER A 136 -4.93 -4.71 -14.49
N ALA A 137 -5.38 -5.95 -14.24
CA ALA A 137 -6.02 -6.77 -15.27
C ALA A 137 -7.33 -6.13 -15.78
N ARG A 138 -8.16 -5.59 -14.87
CA ARG A 138 -9.42 -4.91 -15.23
C ARG A 138 -9.18 -3.65 -16.06
N LEU A 139 -8.17 -2.85 -15.71
CA LEU A 139 -7.80 -1.65 -16.47
C LEU A 139 -7.31 -2.00 -17.88
N ALA A 140 -6.51 -3.05 -18.02
CA ALA A 140 -6.05 -3.53 -19.31
C ALA A 140 -7.22 -3.99 -20.20
N VAL A 141 -8.16 -4.78 -19.65
CA VAL A 141 -9.36 -5.23 -20.37
C VAL A 141 -10.24 -4.04 -20.76
N GLY A 142 -10.45 -3.07 -19.86
CA GLY A 142 -11.22 -1.85 -20.16
C GLY A 142 -10.62 -1.06 -21.34
N GLY A 143 -9.30 -0.96 -21.41
CA GLY A 143 -8.60 -0.34 -22.54
C GLY A 143 -8.82 -1.07 -23.86
N LEU A 144 -8.78 -2.42 -23.85
CA LEU A 144 -9.06 -3.24 -25.03
C LEU A 144 -10.52 -3.08 -25.51
N VAL A 145 -11.48 -3.06 -24.59
CA VAL A 145 -12.90 -2.85 -24.93
C VAL A 145 -13.12 -1.44 -25.49
N SER A 146 -12.53 -0.41 -24.88
CA SER A 146 -12.65 0.97 -25.35
C SER A 146 -12.08 1.16 -26.74
N THR A 147 -10.94 0.54 -27.04
CA THR A 147 -10.32 0.61 -28.38
C THR A 147 -11.16 -0.14 -29.42
N ALA A 148 -11.66 -1.34 -29.11
CA ALA A 148 -12.56 -2.07 -29.99
C ALA A 148 -13.87 -1.30 -30.29
N LEU A 149 -14.45 -0.64 -29.29
CA LEU A 149 -15.63 0.23 -29.47
C LEU A 149 -15.29 1.44 -30.35
N GLN A 150 -14.13 2.05 -30.17
CA GLN A 150 -13.70 3.18 -31.00
C GLN A 150 -13.51 2.77 -32.46
N GLU A 151 -12.87 1.62 -32.73
CA GLU A 151 -12.76 1.06 -34.08
C GLU A 151 -14.13 0.72 -34.70
N GLN A 152 -15.11 0.34 -33.87
CA GLN A 152 -16.47 0.08 -34.33
C GLN A 152 -17.19 1.38 -34.71
N VAL A 153 -17.05 2.43 -33.90
CA VAL A 153 -17.57 3.77 -34.20
C VAL A 153 -16.96 4.31 -35.49
N GLU A 154 -15.64 4.25 -35.66
CA GLU A 154 -14.96 4.69 -36.89
C GLU A 154 -15.43 3.94 -38.14
N ARG A 155 -15.76 2.65 -38.01
CA ARG A 155 -16.35 1.86 -39.10
C ARG A 155 -17.77 2.33 -39.43
N PHE A 156 -18.59 2.60 -38.44
CA PHE A 156 -19.94 3.14 -38.66
C PHE A 156 -19.90 4.52 -39.32
N GLU A 157 -19.01 5.41 -38.88
CA GLU A 157 -18.83 6.73 -39.49
C GLU A 157 -18.44 6.62 -40.98
N LYS A 158 -17.56 5.68 -41.33
CA LYS A 158 -17.21 5.42 -42.74
C LYS A 158 -18.38 4.92 -43.57
N VAL A 159 -19.21 4.02 -43.04
CA VAL A 159 -20.40 3.52 -43.75
C VAL A 159 -21.40 4.67 -43.98
N LEU A 160 -21.67 5.48 -42.97
CA LEU A 160 -22.55 6.64 -43.10
C LEU A 160 -22.04 7.65 -44.14
N ALA A 161 -20.73 7.86 -44.22
CA ALA A 161 -20.12 8.72 -45.24
C ALA A 161 -20.31 8.16 -46.67
N VAL A 162 -20.22 6.84 -46.84
CA VAL A 162 -20.47 6.17 -48.14
C VAL A 162 -21.94 6.28 -48.54
N ASP A 163 -22.86 6.09 -47.60
CA ASP A 163 -24.30 6.22 -47.88
C ASP A 163 -24.67 7.66 -48.25
N ALA A 164 -24.15 8.65 -47.51
CA ALA A 164 -24.34 10.06 -47.87
C ALA A 164 -23.78 10.41 -49.27
N ALA A 165 -22.65 9.79 -49.65
CA ALA A 165 -22.09 9.96 -50.99
C ALA A 165 -22.97 9.31 -52.08
N ARG A 166 -23.59 8.15 -51.80
CA ARG A 166 -24.56 7.51 -52.71
C ARG A 166 -25.79 8.37 -52.90
N ASP A 167 -26.35 8.92 -51.82
CA ASP A 167 -27.51 9.80 -51.88
C ASP A 167 -27.23 11.07 -52.71
N GLU A 168 -26.00 11.61 -52.64
CA GLU A 168 -25.60 12.75 -53.47
C GLU A 168 -25.49 12.37 -54.96
N VAL A 169 -24.97 11.18 -55.27
CA VAL A 169 -24.90 10.66 -56.64
C VAL A 169 -26.29 10.41 -57.20
N GLU A 170 -27.19 9.80 -56.44
CA GLU A 170 -28.59 9.59 -56.85
C GLU A 170 -29.31 10.93 -57.09
N ARG A 171 -29.11 11.92 -56.23
CA ARG A 171 -29.63 13.28 -56.43
C ARG A 171 -29.08 13.92 -57.71
N ALA A 172 -27.78 13.76 -58.00
CA ALA A 172 -27.19 14.27 -59.22
C ALA A 172 -27.74 13.58 -60.47
N HIS A 173 -27.98 12.26 -60.42
CA HIS A 173 -28.62 11.51 -61.50
C HIS A 173 -30.06 11.94 -61.73
N ALA A 174 -30.87 12.06 -60.66
CA ALA A 174 -32.25 12.53 -60.76
C ALA A 174 -32.32 13.94 -61.36
N LEU A 175 -31.42 14.84 -60.96
CA LEU A 175 -31.31 16.18 -61.55
C LEU A 175 -30.95 16.13 -63.03
N ALA A 176 -30.01 15.25 -63.43
CA ALA A 176 -29.60 15.09 -64.82
C ALA A 176 -30.73 14.54 -65.70
N ASP A 177 -31.56 13.62 -65.17
CA ASP A 177 -32.71 13.09 -65.88
C ASP A 177 -33.81 14.16 -66.08
N ILE A 178 -34.08 14.98 -65.06
CA ILE A 178 -34.97 16.15 -65.18
C ILE A 178 -34.50 17.10 -66.30
N TYR A 179 -33.20 17.45 -66.32
CA TYR A 179 -32.65 18.30 -67.39
C TYR A 179 -32.71 17.63 -68.78
N ARG A 180 -32.63 16.30 -68.86
CA ARG A 180 -32.76 15.56 -70.12
C ARG A 180 -34.21 15.58 -70.61
N GLU A 181 -35.18 15.44 -69.71
CA GLU A 181 -36.62 15.54 -70.02
C GLU A 181 -36.98 16.96 -70.48
N GLU A 182 -36.53 18.02 -69.77
CA GLU A 182 -36.73 19.42 -70.19
C GLU A 182 -36.09 19.73 -71.56
N ARG A 183 -34.91 19.14 -71.86
CA ARG A 183 -34.29 19.24 -73.19
C ARG A 183 -35.00 18.42 -74.26
N GLY A 184 -35.62 17.30 -73.90
CA GLY A 184 -36.42 16.48 -74.82
C GLY A 184 -37.76 17.12 -75.16
N GLU A 185 -38.40 17.79 -74.20
CA GLU A 185 -39.64 18.54 -74.41
C GLU A 185 -39.42 19.80 -75.25
N THR A 186 -38.25 20.45 -75.14
CA THR A 186 -37.88 21.59 -76.01
C THR A 186 -37.49 21.19 -77.44
N VAL A 187 -37.32 19.89 -77.73
CA VAL A 187 -36.99 19.35 -79.07
C VAL A 187 -38.19 18.67 -79.75
N LYS A 188 -39.42 18.86 -79.25
CA LYS A 188 -40.64 18.66 -80.06
C LYS A 188 -41.14 20.00 -80.64
N PRO A 189 -40.69 20.40 -81.84
CA PRO A 189 -41.47 21.21 -82.74
C PRO A 189 -42.17 20.30 -83.77
N GLY A 190 -43.49 20.44 -83.88
CA GLY A 190 -44.28 19.93 -85.03
C GLY A 190 -44.97 18.60 -84.80
#